data_AF-I2BK19-F1
#
_entry.id   AF-I2BK19-F1
#
_cell.length_a   1.000
_cell.length_b   1.000
_cell.length_c   1.000
_cell.angle_alpha   90.00
_cell.angle_beta   90.00
_cell.angle_gamma   90.00
#
_symmetry.space_group_name_H-M   'P 1'
#
loop_
_entity.id
_entity.type
_entity.pdbx_description
1 polymer ?
#
loop_
_entity_poly.entity_id
_entity_poly.type
_entity_poly.pdbx_seq_one_letter_code
_entity_poly.pdbx_strand_id
1 'polypeptide(L)'
;MKGAVLCFVATIVALQWTDVFGYGPGVKVVVHQNKDLGQKNNGIVKEAIVRTMDRFVDAYVRKHPSSRRYKDYMRYMNRRKVYNTWNNWSNWCINRIRELNRRPNAGDFRRFGVRLANMCRYQMNFMYDVVVKERSQLNANQRNFLNTPPARMPIRVPGRFA
;
A
#
# COMPACT_ATOMS: atom_id res chain seq x y z
N MET A 1 21.46 14.67 -15.57
CA MET A 1 20.41 13.65 -15.32
C MET A 1 19.98 13.54 -13.85
N LYS A 2 19.71 14.65 -13.15
CA LYS A 2 19.24 14.64 -11.74
C LYS A 2 17.81 15.20 -11.57
N GLY A 3 17.29 15.94 -12.56
CA GLY A 3 15.95 16.54 -12.51
C GLY A 3 14.79 15.58 -12.82
N ALA A 4 14.96 14.65 -13.77
CA ALA A 4 13.88 13.74 -14.18
C ALA A 4 13.50 12.71 -13.09
N VAL A 5 14.48 12.28 -12.29
CA VAL A 5 14.25 11.33 -11.19
C VAL A 5 13.48 11.99 -10.04
N LEU A 6 13.74 13.28 -9.76
CA LEU A 6 13.04 14.02 -8.72
C LEU A 6 11.55 14.22 -9.08
N CYS A 7 11.25 14.54 -10.34
CA CYS A 7 9.87 14.68 -10.82
C CYS A 7 9.11 13.35 -10.73
N PHE A 8 9.73 12.22 -11.09
CA PHE A 8 9.06 10.92 -11.04
C PHE A 8 8.74 10.47 -9.60
N VAL A 9 9.63 10.73 -8.65
CA VAL A 9 9.40 10.45 -7.23
C VAL A 9 8.33 11.39 -6.66
N ALA A 10 8.36 12.67 -7.00
CA ALA A 10 7.34 13.63 -6.58
C ALA A 10 5.95 13.28 -7.14
N THR A 11 5.84 12.84 -8.39
CA THR A 11 4.57 12.40 -8.99
C THR A 11 4.05 11.12 -8.35
N ILE A 12 4.91 10.15 -8.02
CA ILE A 12 4.50 8.93 -7.31
C ILE A 12 4.08 9.27 -5.88
N VAL A 13 4.79 10.16 -5.18
CA VAL A 13 4.41 10.59 -3.83
C VAL A 13 3.09 11.38 -3.88
N ALA A 14 2.90 12.29 -4.84
CA ALA A 14 1.64 13.01 -5.03
C ALA A 14 0.48 12.04 -5.29
N LEU A 15 0.64 11.07 -6.19
CA LEU A 15 -0.37 10.03 -6.47
C LEU A 15 -0.64 9.08 -5.29
N GLN A 16 0.29 8.98 -4.34
CA GLN A 16 0.09 8.21 -3.11
C GLN A 16 -0.66 8.99 -2.02
N TRP A 17 -0.78 10.31 -2.17
CA TRP A 17 -1.44 11.23 -1.25
C TRP A 17 -2.72 11.86 -1.82
N THR A 18 -3.14 11.58 -3.06
CA THR A 18 -4.40 12.07 -3.63
C THR A 18 -5.65 11.41 -3.00
N ASP A 19 -5.79 11.61 -1.69
CA ASP A 19 -7.02 12.08 -1.06
C ASP A 19 -6.85 13.56 -0.62
N VAL A 20 -6.05 14.34 -1.35
CA VAL A 20 -6.00 15.80 -1.13
C VAL A 20 -7.19 16.41 -1.86
N PHE A 21 -8.16 16.86 -1.06
CA PHE A 21 -8.98 18.06 -1.24
C PHE A 21 -8.97 18.72 -2.63
N GLY A 22 -10.16 18.81 -3.23
CA GLY A 22 -10.37 19.42 -4.54
C GLY A 22 -10.18 20.93 -4.63
N TYR A 23 -10.56 21.42 -5.82
CA TYR A 23 -10.72 22.79 -6.28
C TYR A 23 -9.48 23.54 -6.80
N GLY A 24 -9.13 23.23 -8.05
CA GLY A 24 -8.53 24.18 -8.98
C GLY A 24 -9.29 24.11 -10.31
N PRO A 25 -9.71 25.24 -10.93
CA PRO A 25 -10.40 25.23 -12.21
C PRO A 25 -9.48 24.63 -13.29
N GLY A 26 -9.88 23.49 -13.86
CA GLY A 26 -9.20 22.87 -15.01
C GLY A 26 -8.56 21.50 -14.76
N VAL A 27 -8.44 21.03 -13.51
CA VAL A 27 -7.93 19.67 -13.23
C VAL A 27 -9.10 18.70 -13.09
N LYS A 28 -9.37 17.91 -14.13
CA LYS A 28 -10.30 16.76 -14.05
C LYS A 28 -9.70 15.75 -13.07
N VAL A 29 -10.17 15.77 -11.82
CA VAL A 29 -9.87 14.70 -10.86
C VAL A 29 -10.56 13.45 -11.37
N VAL A 30 -9.80 12.53 -11.94
CA VAL A 30 -10.33 11.21 -12.29
C VAL A 30 -10.49 10.45 -10.98
N VAL A 31 -11.70 10.48 -10.44
CA VAL A 31 -12.11 9.63 -9.32
C VAL A 31 -12.12 8.20 -9.85
N HIS A 32 -10.95 7.55 -9.81
CA HIS A 32 -10.84 6.15 -10.19
C HIS A 32 -11.53 5.32 -9.11
N GLN A 33 -12.78 4.94 -9.38
CA GLN A 33 -13.49 3.96 -8.57
C GLN A 33 -12.63 2.69 -8.42
N ASN A 34 -12.72 2.07 -7.25
CA ASN A 34 -12.12 0.77 -7.00
C ASN A 34 -12.48 -0.22 -8.09
N LYS A 35 -11.48 -0.97 -8.57
CA LYS A 35 -11.72 -2.11 -9.44
C LYS A 35 -11.72 -3.37 -8.60
N ASP A 36 -12.87 -4.02 -8.54
CA ASP A 36 -12.98 -5.29 -7.85
C ASP A 36 -12.40 -6.43 -8.71
N LEU A 37 -11.38 -7.14 -8.21
CA LEU A 37 -10.84 -8.36 -8.83
C LEU A 37 -11.63 -9.61 -8.41
N GLY A 38 -12.65 -9.44 -7.56
CA GLY A 38 -13.35 -10.47 -6.81
C GLY A 38 -12.69 -10.70 -5.44
N GLN A 39 -13.51 -11.01 -4.43
CA GLN A 39 -13.07 -11.17 -3.03
C GLN A 39 -11.83 -12.08 -2.88
N LYS A 40 -11.82 -13.22 -3.56
CA LYS A 40 -10.71 -14.19 -3.54
C LYS A 40 -9.41 -13.59 -4.09
N ASN A 41 -9.45 -12.95 -5.26
CA ASN A 41 -8.26 -12.42 -5.92
C ASN A 41 -7.74 -11.16 -5.21
N ASN A 42 -8.64 -10.28 -4.76
CA ASN A 42 -8.26 -9.17 -3.87
C ASN A 42 -7.54 -9.69 -2.63
N GLY A 43 -8.05 -10.77 -2.04
CA GLY A 43 -7.44 -11.43 -0.90
C GLY A 43 -6.00 -11.87 -1.17
N ILE A 44 -5.78 -12.58 -2.29
CA ILE A 44 -4.44 -13.05 -2.70
C ILE A 44 -3.46 -11.90 -2.88
N VAL A 45 -3.87 -10.82 -3.55
CA VAL A 45 -3.00 -9.66 -3.78
C VAL A 45 -2.66 -8.97 -2.47
N LYS A 46 -3.66 -8.64 -1.63
CA LYS A 46 -3.45 -7.98 -0.33
C LYS A 46 -2.53 -8.79 0.57
N GLU A 47 -2.76 -10.10 0.64
CA GLU A 47 -1.95 -11.00 1.44
C GLU A 47 -0.50 -11.05 0.95
N ALA A 48 -0.28 -11.15 -0.36
CA ALA A 48 1.06 -11.12 -0.93
C ALA A 48 1.79 -9.80 -0.65
N ILE A 49 1.08 -8.67 -0.70
CA ILE A 49 1.65 -7.35 -0.38
C ILE A 49 2.07 -7.32 1.09
N VAL A 50 1.14 -7.58 2.02
CA VAL A 50 1.39 -7.47 3.46
C VAL A 50 2.51 -8.41 3.89
N ARG A 51 2.48 -9.68 3.44
CA ARG A 51 3.56 -10.65 3.74
C ARG A 51 4.92 -10.18 3.24
N THR A 52 4.97 -9.49 2.09
CA THR A 52 6.24 -8.98 1.55
C THR A 52 6.71 -7.75 2.32
N MET A 53 5.81 -6.82 2.66
CA MET A 53 6.15 -5.64 3.45
C MET A 53 6.56 -5.99 4.90
N ASP A 54 5.94 -7.01 5.49
CA ASP A 54 6.30 -7.46 6.85
C ASP A 54 7.72 -8.01 6.90
N ARG A 55 8.24 -8.57 5.79
CA ARG A 55 9.66 -8.93 5.68
C ARG A 55 10.58 -7.70 5.71
N PHE A 56 10.13 -6.55 5.22
CA PHE A 56 10.89 -5.30 5.33
C PHE A 56 10.98 -4.86 6.79
N VAL A 57 9.90 -4.98 7.55
CA VAL A 57 9.90 -4.74 9.01
C VAL A 57 10.87 -5.69 9.71
N ASP A 58 10.80 -6.99 9.40
CA ASP A 58 11.70 -7.97 10.02
C ASP A 58 13.17 -7.69 9.68
N ALA A 59 13.47 -7.30 8.43
CA ALA A 59 14.80 -6.88 8.02
C ALA A 59 15.26 -5.58 8.72
N TYR A 60 14.36 -4.60 8.86
CA TYR A 60 14.62 -3.35 9.55
C TYR A 60 14.94 -3.57 11.03
N VAL A 61 14.13 -4.37 11.73
CA VAL A 61 14.34 -4.71 13.15
C VAL A 61 15.63 -5.51 13.35
N ARG A 62 16.02 -6.35 12.37
CA ARG A 62 17.31 -7.04 12.41
C ARG A 62 18.48 -6.06 12.34
N LYS A 63 18.37 -5.02 11.51
CA LYS A 63 19.39 -3.95 11.40
C LYS A 63 19.39 -2.99 12.60
N HIS A 64 18.23 -2.75 13.21
CA HIS A 64 18.06 -1.85 14.34
C HIS A 64 17.34 -2.55 15.51
N PRO A 65 18.04 -3.39 16.32
CA PRO A 65 17.39 -4.21 17.34
C PRO A 65 16.57 -3.41 18.38
N SER A 66 17.00 -2.20 18.73
CA SER A 66 16.29 -1.28 19.64
C SER A 66 14.89 -0.89 19.15
N SER A 67 14.65 -0.97 17.84
CA SER A 67 13.34 -0.67 17.23
C SER A 67 12.30 -1.77 17.40
N ARG A 68 12.68 -2.96 17.92
CA ARG A 68 11.79 -4.14 18.04
C ARG A 68 10.48 -3.82 18.75
N ARG A 69 10.49 -2.94 19.75
CA ARG A 69 9.28 -2.52 20.49
C ARG A 69 8.22 -1.81 19.63
N TYR A 70 8.61 -1.27 18.47
CA TYR A 70 7.72 -0.58 17.53
C TYR A 70 7.27 -1.46 16.36
N LYS A 71 7.68 -2.73 16.34
CA LYS A 71 7.44 -3.68 15.24
C LYS A 71 5.97 -3.78 14.86
N ASP A 72 5.07 -3.83 15.84
CA ASP A 72 3.63 -3.91 15.57
C ASP A 72 3.10 -2.64 14.92
N TYR A 73 3.61 -1.47 15.31
CA TYR A 73 3.24 -0.21 14.66
C TYR A 73 3.74 -0.15 13.21
N MET A 74 4.95 -0.63 12.94
CA MET A 74 5.48 -0.74 11.57
C MET A 74 4.63 -1.67 10.70
N ARG A 75 4.20 -2.82 11.23
CA ARG A 75 3.28 -3.74 10.54
C ARG A 75 1.89 -3.13 10.33
N TYR A 76 1.39 -2.36 11.30
CA TYR A 76 0.17 -1.59 11.14
C TYR A 76 0.30 -0.58 9.99
N MET A 77 1.43 0.12 9.89
CA MET A 77 1.71 1.06 8.80
C MET A 77 1.73 0.36 7.42
N ASN A 78 2.27 -0.85 7.32
CA ASN A 78 2.18 -1.66 6.09
C ASN A 78 0.72 -1.88 5.67
N ARG A 79 -0.13 -2.28 6.61
CA ARG A 79 -1.56 -2.54 6.34
C ARG A 79 -2.30 -1.27 5.99
N ARG A 80 -2.02 -0.17 6.70
CA ARG A 80 -2.59 1.14 6.41
C ARG A 80 -2.19 1.64 5.02
N LYS A 81 -0.94 1.37 4.60
CA LYS A 81 -0.48 1.67 3.24
C LYS A 81 -1.35 0.93 2.22
N VAL A 82 -1.52 -0.39 2.36
CA VAL A 82 -2.39 -1.17 1.46
C VAL A 82 -3.80 -0.60 1.40
N TYR A 83 -4.39 -0.29 2.56
CA TYR A 83 -5.75 0.26 2.65
C TYR A 83 -5.89 1.59 1.90
N ASN A 84 -4.96 2.53 2.13
CA ASN A 84 -5.02 3.86 1.52
C ASN A 84 -4.73 3.83 0.01
N THR A 85 -3.84 2.96 -0.46
CA THR A 85 -3.41 2.95 -1.87
C THR A 85 -4.15 1.91 -2.72
N TRP A 86 -5.16 1.23 -2.16
CA TRP A 86 -5.83 0.13 -2.85
C TRP A 86 -6.48 0.54 -4.18
N ASN A 87 -7.09 1.73 -4.25
CA ASN A 87 -7.69 2.24 -5.49
C ASN A 87 -6.67 2.23 -6.63
N ASN A 88 -5.47 2.76 -6.37
CA ASN A 88 -4.43 2.87 -7.38
C ASN A 88 -3.86 1.48 -7.74
N TRP A 89 -3.66 0.63 -6.75
CA TRP A 89 -3.09 -0.71 -6.95
C TRP A 89 -4.05 -1.66 -7.64
N SER A 90 -5.34 -1.59 -7.35
CA SER A 90 -6.36 -2.41 -8.03
C SER A 90 -6.46 -2.04 -9.51
N ASN A 91 -6.42 -0.75 -9.85
CA ASN A 91 -6.35 -0.29 -11.23
C ASN A 91 -5.08 -0.78 -11.95
N TRP A 92 -3.93 -0.69 -11.28
CA TRP A 92 -2.68 -1.24 -11.83
C TRP A 92 -2.79 -2.74 -12.10
N CYS A 93 -3.36 -3.52 -11.18
CA CYS A 93 -3.60 -4.95 -11.37
C CYS A 93 -4.49 -5.24 -12.59
N ILE A 94 -5.59 -4.50 -12.77
CA ILE A 94 -6.47 -4.66 -13.95
C ILE A 94 -5.72 -4.42 -15.25
N ASN A 95 -4.91 -3.36 -15.31
CA ASN A 95 -4.14 -3.07 -16.51
C ASN A 95 -3.15 -4.20 -16.83
N ARG A 96 -2.48 -4.75 -15.80
CA ARG A 96 -1.61 -5.92 -15.97
C ARG A 96 -2.38 -7.17 -16.42
N ILE A 97 -3.60 -7.38 -15.95
CA ILE A 97 -4.44 -8.52 -16.39
C ILE A 97 -4.76 -8.39 -17.88
N ARG A 98 -5.10 -7.18 -18.35
CA ARG A 98 -5.37 -6.92 -19.78
C ARG A 98 -4.16 -7.22 -20.66
N GLU A 99 -2.96 -6.96 -20.16
CA GLU A 99 -1.70 -7.24 -20.86
C GLU A 99 -1.31 -8.72 -20.92
N LEU A 100 -1.87 -9.59 -20.06
CA LEU A 100 -1.47 -11.00 -20.01
C LEU A 100 -1.87 -11.80 -21.26
N ASN A 101 -2.83 -11.31 -22.06
CA ASN A 101 -3.41 -12.01 -23.22
C ASN A 101 -3.81 -13.47 -22.95
N ARG A 102 -4.19 -13.77 -21.70
CA ARG A 102 -4.69 -15.07 -21.24
C ARG A 102 -5.52 -14.89 -19.97
N ARG A 103 -6.23 -15.94 -19.55
CA ARG A 103 -6.92 -15.94 -18.26
C ARG A 103 -5.88 -15.86 -17.11
N PRO A 104 -6.01 -14.91 -16.18
CA PRO A 104 -5.11 -14.83 -15.03
C PRO A 104 -5.37 -15.97 -14.05
N ASN A 105 -4.31 -16.45 -13.40
CA ASN A 105 -4.40 -17.46 -12.33
C ASN A 105 -3.94 -16.88 -10.98
N ALA A 106 -4.10 -17.65 -9.91
CA ALA A 106 -3.73 -17.22 -8.55
C ALA A 106 -2.25 -16.83 -8.41
N GLY A 107 -1.36 -17.43 -9.20
CA GLY A 107 0.07 -17.11 -9.22
C GLY A 107 0.34 -15.71 -9.76
N ASP A 108 -0.40 -15.26 -10.76
CA ASP A 108 -0.28 -13.90 -11.32
C ASP A 108 -0.63 -12.84 -10.28
N PHE A 109 -1.78 -13.01 -9.61
CA PHE A 109 -2.20 -12.11 -8.53
C PHE A 109 -1.19 -12.04 -7.39
N ARG A 110 -0.59 -13.19 -7.02
CA ARG A 110 0.47 -13.20 -6.01
C ARG A 110 1.70 -12.42 -6.47
N ARG A 111 2.14 -12.59 -7.73
CA ARG A 111 3.27 -11.85 -8.31
C ARG A 111 2.99 -10.35 -8.38
N PHE A 112 1.76 -9.94 -8.70
CA PHE A 112 1.33 -8.55 -8.65
C PHE A 112 1.51 -7.96 -7.25
N GLY A 113 1.03 -8.66 -6.22
CA GLY A 113 1.18 -8.19 -4.85
C GLY A 113 2.64 -8.07 -4.39
N VAL A 114 3.49 -9.03 -4.73
CA VAL A 114 4.94 -8.96 -4.44
C VAL A 114 5.59 -7.77 -5.15
N ARG A 115 5.26 -7.52 -6.42
CA ARG A 115 5.80 -6.39 -7.18
C ARG A 115 5.39 -5.05 -6.58
N LEU A 116 4.11 -4.89 -6.25
CA LEU A 116 3.59 -3.67 -5.61
C LEU A 116 4.26 -3.39 -4.26
N ALA A 117 4.46 -4.42 -3.43
CA ALA A 117 5.19 -4.28 -2.17
C ALA A 117 6.63 -3.81 -2.38
N ASN A 118 7.36 -4.44 -3.32
CA ASN A 118 8.75 -4.09 -3.60
C ASN A 118 8.92 -2.64 -4.09
N MET A 119 7.94 -2.11 -4.83
CA MET A 119 7.94 -0.68 -5.23
C MET A 119 7.90 0.28 -4.03
N CYS A 120 7.38 -0.17 -2.88
CA CYS A 120 7.26 0.65 -1.68
C CYS A 120 8.42 0.49 -0.71
N ARG A 121 9.42 -0.36 -0.99
CA ARG A 121 10.46 -0.74 -0.03
C ARG A 121 11.18 0.46 0.60
N TYR A 122 11.63 1.41 -0.22
CA TYR A 122 12.35 2.59 0.28
C TYR A 122 11.44 3.51 1.09
N GLN A 123 10.23 3.75 0.60
CA GLN A 123 9.24 4.56 1.31
C GLN A 123 8.91 3.95 2.67
N MET A 124 8.67 2.64 2.75
CA MET A 124 8.31 2.00 4.02
C MET A 124 9.47 2.02 5.01
N ASN A 125 10.71 1.83 4.57
CA ASN A 125 11.88 1.98 5.45
C ASN A 125 11.96 3.39 6.07
N PHE A 126 11.76 4.43 5.27
CA PHE A 126 11.69 5.80 5.78
C PHE A 126 10.57 5.98 6.81
N MET A 127 9.38 5.42 6.54
CA MET A 127 8.28 5.47 7.49
C MET A 127 8.62 4.74 8.80
N TYR A 128 9.40 3.65 8.76
CA TYR A 128 9.82 2.96 9.98
C TYR A 128 10.77 3.82 10.83
N ASP A 129 11.67 4.58 10.21
CA ASP A 129 12.53 5.54 10.91
C ASP A 129 11.68 6.60 11.64
N VAL A 130 10.64 7.13 10.98
CA VAL A 130 9.69 8.08 11.59
C VAL A 130 8.98 7.45 12.80
N VAL A 131 8.48 6.21 12.67
CA VAL A 131 7.81 5.51 13.77
C VAL A 131 8.71 5.37 15.00
N VAL A 132 9.99 5.06 14.79
CA VAL A 132 10.97 4.94 15.89
C VAL A 132 11.25 6.30 16.52
N LYS A 133 11.47 7.33 15.70
CA LYS A 133 11.77 8.70 16.14
C LYS A 133 10.63 9.28 16.98
N GLU A 134 9.40 9.13 16.50
CA GLU A 134 8.18 9.61 17.15
C GLU A 134 7.67 8.67 18.26
N ARG A 135 8.37 7.55 18.49
CA ARG A 135 8.04 6.55 19.50
C ARG A 135 6.57 6.08 19.44
N SER A 136 6.02 5.95 18.23
CA SER A 136 4.59 5.76 18.02
C SER A 136 4.05 4.47 18.64
N GLN A 137 2.83 4.52 19.19
CA GLN A 137 2.13 3.38 19.80
C GLN A 137 0.76 3.15 19.18
N LEU A 138 0.33 1.88 19.19
CA LEU A 138 -0.98 1.50 18.68
C LEU A 138 -2.07 1.77 19.70
N ASN A 139 -3.15 2.42 19.28
CA ASN A 139 -4.40 2.41 20.02
C ASN A 139 -5.23 1.13 19.74
N ALA A 140 -6.34 0.95 20.46
CA ALA A 140 -7.19 -0.24 20.35
C ALA A 140 -7.70 -0.49 18.93
N ASN A 141 -8.18 0.56 18.24
CA ASN A 141 -8.71 0.44 16.88
C ASN A 141 -7.62 0.06 15.87
N GLN A 142 -6.42 0.61 16.01
CA GLN A 142 -5.28 0.28 15.16
C GLN A 142 -4.81 -1.16 15.39
N ARG A 143 -4.85 -1.64 16.64
CA ARG A 143 -4.55 -3.03 16.99
C ARG A 143 -5.58 -3.99 16.38
N ASN A 144 -6.87 -3.65 16.43
CA ASN A 144 -7.92 -4.45 15.79
C ASN A 144 -7.69 -4.54 14.28
N PHE A 145 -7.35 -3.42 13.63
CA PHE A 145 -7.03 -3.40 12.20
C PHE A 145 -5.76 -4.21 11.86
N LEU A 146 -4.73 -4.14 12.72
CA LEU A 146 -3.53 -4.97 12.62
C LEU A 146 -3.85 -6.47 12.77
N ASN A 147 -4.88 -6.84 13.52
CA ASN A 147 -5.23 -8.25 13.72
C ASN A 147 -6.14 -8.82 12.62
N THR A 148 -6.81 -7.99 11.83
CA THR A 148 -7.63 -8.45 10.69
C THR A 148 -6.79 -9.25 9.70
N PRO A 149 -7.18 -10.45 9.25
CA PRO A 149 -6.40 -11.18 8.25
C PRO A 149 -6.20 -10.34 6.97
N PRO A 150 -4.99 -10.27 6.38
CA PRO A 150 -4.72 -9.42 5.21
C PRO A 150 -5.71 -9.62 4.05
N ALA A 151 -6.10 -10.87 3.79
CA ALA A 151 -7.08 -11.19 2.76
C ALA A 151 -8.46 -10.56 3.02
N ARG A 152 -8.83 -10.39 4.30
CA ARG A 152 -10.11 -9.84 4.77
C ARG A 152 -10.05 -8.35 5.11
N MET A 153 -8.90 -7.70 4.94
CA MET A 153 -8.81 -6.26 5.18
C MET A 153 -9.85 -5.52 4.34
N PRO A 154 -10.55 -4.52 4.90
CA PRO A 154 -11.50 -3.71 4.15
C PRO A 154 -10.78 -3.03 2.99
N ILE A 155 -11.52 -2.78 1.91
CA ILE A 155 -11.07 -1.96 0.80
C ILE A 155 -11.66 -0.58 1.02
N ARG A 156 -10.82 0.47 1.01
CA ARG A 156 -11.30 1.83 1.09
C ARG A 156 -12.08 2.16 -0.17
N VAL A 157 -13.40 2.30 -0.09
CA VAL A 157 -14.22 2.80 -1.19
C VAL A 157 -14.23 4.33 -1.11
N PRO A 158 -13.97 5.07 -2.21
CA PRO A 158 -14.25 6.51 -2.24
C PRO A 158 -15.70 6.73 -1.81
N GLY A 159 -15.92 7.46 -0.73
CA GLY A 159 -17.27 7.72 -0.23
C GLY A 159 -18.06 8.56 -1.22
N ARG A 160 -19.40 8.50 -1.12
CA ARG A 160 -20.39 9.31 -1.87
C ARG A 160 -20.23 10.84 -1.68
N PHE A 161 -19.30 11.27 -0.83
CA PHE A 161 -19.02 12.67 -0.48
C PHE A 161 -17.57 13.09 -0.76
N ALA A 162 -16.85 12.35 -1.62
CA ALA A 162 -15.54 12.75 -2.15
C ALA A 162 -15.69 13.56 -3.43
#